data_AF-A0A522NZW1-F1
#
_entry.id   AF-A0A522NZW1-F1
#
_cell.length_a   1.000
_cell.length_b   1.000
_cell.length_c   1.000
_cell.angle_alpha   90.00
_cell.angle_beta   90.00
_cell.angle_gamma   90.00
#
_symmetry.space_group_name_H-M   'P 1'
#
loop_
_entity.id
_entity.type
_entity.pdbx_description
1 polymer ?
#
loop_
_entity_poly.entity_id
_entity_poly.type
_entity_poly.pdbx_seq_one_letter_code
_entity_poly.pdbx_strand_id
1 'polypeptide(L)' 'MATIYRAHDVQLSRDVAVKLLRSEYGRDAAFVARFRQEAQAAASLSHPNVASVYDYGTDAAGP' A
#
# COMPACT_ATOMS: atom_id res chain seq x y z
N MET A 1 11.31 5.32 -1.87
CA MET A 1 10.04 4.86 -2.49
C MET A 1 8.86 5.08 -1.57
N ALA A 2 8.73 4.34 -0.47
CA ALA A 2 7.58 4.43 0.44
C ALA A 2 8.00 4.40 1.92
N THR A 3 7.09 4.78 2.80
CA THR A 3 7.22 4.66 4.27
C THR A 3 6.15 3.71 4.77
N ILE A 4 6.51 2.83 5.73
CA ILE A 4 5.57 1.89 6.36
C ILE A 4 5.15 2.45 7.72
N TYR A 5 3.85 2.48 7.97
CA TYR A 5 3.26 2.88 9.24
C TYR A 5 2.48 1.72 9.85
N ARG A 6 2.50 1.63 11.18
CA ARG A 6 1.49 0.87 11.91
C ARG A 6 0.22 1.72 11.99
N ALA A 7 -0.91 1.17 11.57
CA ALA A 7 -2.21 1.80 11.66
C ALA A 7 -3.23 0.83 12.25
N HIS A 8 -4.35 1.38 12.71
CA HIS A 8 -5.50 0.60 13.15
C HIS A 8 -6.62 0.76 12.12
N ASP A 9 -7.02 -0.35 11.50
CA ASP A 9 -8.17 -0.43 10.60
C ASP A 9 -9.45 -0.36 11.43
N VAL A 10 -10.11 0.80 11.43
CA VAL A 10 -11.30 1.06 12.26
C VAL A 10 -12.54 0.31 11.79
N GLN A 11 -12.59 -0.12 10.53
CA GLN A 11 -13.76 -0.85 9.98
C GLN A 11 -13.71 -2.32 10.39
N LEU A 12 -12.52 -2.92 10.36
CA LEU A 12 -12.31 -4.33 10.70
C LEU A 12 -11.70 -4.53 12.08
N SER A 13 -11.45 -3.44 12.83
CA SER A 13 -10.93 -3.42 14.20
C SER A 13 -9.64 -4.23 14.39
N ARG A 14 -8.64 -4.01 13.53
CA ARG A 14 -7.36 -4.74 13.54
C ARG A 14 -6.17 -3.84 13.26
N ASP A 15 -4.99 -4.24 13.74
CA ASP A 15 -3.74 -3.55 13.38
C ASP A 15 -3.26 -3.98 12.00
N VAL A 16 -2.80 -3.01 11.21
CA VAL A 16 -2.32 -3.20 9.85
C VAL A 16 -1.04 -2.41 9.60
N ALA A 17 -0.28 -2.82 8.57
CA ALA A 17 0.81 -2.04 8.02
C ALA A 17 0.32 -1.27 6.80
N VAL A 18 0.52 0.06 6.79
CA VAL A 18 0.17 0.93 5.65
C VAL A 18 1.44 1.38 4.97
N LYS A 19 1.59 1.04 3.68
CA LYS A 19 2.70 1.49 2.84
C LYS A 19 2.27 2.74 2.06
N LEU A 20 2.86 3.88 2.39
CA LEU A 20 2.58 5.16 1.75
C LEU A 20 3.73 5.56 0.83
N LEU A 21 3.43 5.82 -0.45
CA LEU A 21 4.42 6.35 -1.38
C LEU A 21 4.86 7.75 -0.92
N ARG A 22 6.17 8.02 -0.89
CA ARG A 22 6.64 9.36 -0.46
C ARG A 22 6.23 10.42 -1.48
N SER A 23 5.91 11.62 -0.99
CA SER A 23 5.41 12.74 -1.78
C SER A 23 6.35 13.12 -2.93
N GLU A 24 7.65 12.98 -2.72
CA GLU A 24 8.70 13.20 -3.73
C GLU A 24 8.59 12.28 -4.97
N TYR A 25 7.92 11.13 -4.86
CA TYR A 25 7.70 10.19 -5.97
C TYR A 25 6.26 10.17 -6.47
N GLY A 26 5.33 10.87 -5.82
CA GLY A 26 3.91 10.87 -6.19
C GLY A 26 3.61 11.50 -7.56
N ARG A 27 4.54 12.32 -8.09
CA ARG A 27 4.43 12.95 -9.41
C ARG A 27 5.12 12.16 -10.53
N ASP A 28 5.93 11.16 -10.18
CA ASP A 28 6.61 10.32 -11.16
C ASP A 28 5.74 9.10 -11.49
N ALA A 29 5.16 9.12 -12.69
CA ALA A 29 4.27 8.08 -13.20
C ALA A 29 4.92 6.68 -13.18
N ALA A 30 6.25 6.58 -13.34
CA ALA A 30 6.94 5.30 -13.32
C ALA A 30 7.03 4.69 -11.91
N PHE A 31 7.10 5.53 -10.86
CA PHE A 31 7.05 5.06 -9.48
C PHE A 31 5.63 4.68 -9.08
N VAL A 32 4.63 5.49 -9.46
CA VAL A 32 3.23 5.17 -9.21
C VAL A 32 2.83 3.85 -9.89
N ALA A 33 3.23 3.65 -11.14
CA ALA A 33 2.96 2.42 -11.87
C ALA A 33 3.60 1.19 -11.20
N ARG A 34 4.88 1.28 -10.81
CA ARG A 34 5.55 0.19 -10.08
C ARG A 34 4.92 -0.09 -8.73
N PHE A 35 4.54 0.95 -7.99
CA PHE A 35 3.87 0.81 -6.71
C PHE A 35 2.53 0.08 -6.83
N ARG A 36 1.75 0.43 -7.86
CA ARG A 36 0.50 -0.27 -8.20
C ARG A 36 0.73 -1.72 -8.61
N GLN A 37 1.73 -1.99 -9.44
CA GLN A 37 2.07 -3.36 -9.85
C GLN A 37 2.47 -4.23 -8.66
N GLU A 38 3.25 -3.69 -7.71
CA GLU A 38 3.63 -4.41 -6.50
C GLU A 38 2.41 -4.77 -5.64
N ALA A 39 1.48 -3.82 -5.44
CA ALA A 39 0.25 -4.07 -4.70
C ALA A 39 -0.62 -5.14 -5.37
N GLN A 40 -0.78 -5.10 -6.70
CA GLN A 40 -1.56 -6.08 -7.45
C GLN A 40 -0.92 -7.48 -7.41
N ALA A 41 0.39 -7.56 -7.59
CA ALA A 41 1.10 -8.84 -7.52
C ALA A 41 0.98 -9.47 -6.13
N ALA A 42 1.21 -8.68 -5.07
CA ALA A 42 1.08 -9.17 -3.70
C ALA A 42 -0.36 -9.54 -3.33
N ALA A 43 -1.37 -8.79 -3.79
CA ALA A 43 -2.79 -9.12 -3.58
C ALA A 43 -3.22 -10.42 -4.26
N SER A 44 -2.52 -10.86 -5.32
CA SER A 44 -2.80 -12.13 -5.98
C SER A 44 -2.31 -13.36 -5.19
N LEU A 45 -1.53 -13.16 -4.13
CA LEU A 45 -0.96 -14.22 -3.31
C LEU A 45 -1.78 -14.44 -2.03
N SER A 46 -2.25 -15.67 -1.83
CA SER A 46 -2.90 -16.09 -0.58
C SER A 46 -2.15 -17.27 0.02
N HIS A 47 -1.21 -16.99 0.92
CA HIS A 47 -0.37 -17.99 1.56
C HIS A 47 0.02 -17.56 2.99
N PRO A 48 0.01 -18.47 3.99
CA PRO A 48 0.28 -18.12 5.39
C PRO A 48 1.65 -17.48 5.65
N ASN A 49 2.64 -17.75 4.78
CA ASN A 49 3.99 -17.20 4.89
C ASN A 49 4.23 -15.95 4.00
N VAL A 50 3.18 -15.36 3.42
CA VAL A 50 3.26 -14.16 2.58
C VAL A 50 2.34 -13.09 3.16
N ALA A 51 2.85 -11.87 3.29
CA ALA A 51 2.05 -10.75 3.76
C ALA A 51 0.87 -10.50 2.80
N SER A 52 -0.34 -10.50 3.34
CA SER A 52 -1.55 -10.24 2.56
C SER A 52 -1.74 -8.74 2.31
N VAL A 53 -2.08 -8.38 1.07
CA VAL A 53 -2.56 -7.04 0.75
C VAL A 53 -4.07 -7.04 0.84
N TYR A 54 -4.61 -6.22 1.74
CA TYR A 54 -6.06 -6.12 1.96
C TYR A 54 -6.71 -5.09 1.05
N ASP A 55 -6.02 -3.99 0.77
CA ASP A 55 -6.53 -2.89 -0.05
C ASP A 55 -5.37 -2.08 -0.66
N TYR A 56 -5.66 -1.33 -1.72
CA TYR A 56 -4.78 -0.32 -2.30
C TYR A 56 -5.61 0.83 -2.88
N GLY A 57 -5.11 2.05 -2.75
CA GLY A 57 -5.82 3.22 -3.26
C GLY A 57 -4.95 4.46 -3.33
N THR A 58 -5.57 5.56 -3.71
CA THR A 58 -4.99 6.90 -3.73
C THR A 58 -5.94 7.83 -2.99
N ASP A 59 -5.42 8.67 -2.11
CA ASP A 59 -6.20 9.75 -1.51
C ASP A 59 -5.98 11.05 -2.30
N ALA A 60 -7.03 11.84 -2.47
CA ALA A 60 -6.99 13.17 -3.08
C ALA A 60 -6.18 14.16 -2.22
N ALA A 61 -6.00 13.86 -0.93
CA ALA A 61 -5.04 14.58 -0.08
C ALA A 61 -3.57 14.38 -0.52
N GLY A 62 -3.30 13.47 -1.47
CA GLY A 62 -1.97 12.99 -1.83
C GLY A 62 -1.60 11.77 -0.99
N PRO A 63 -0.33 11.37 -0.92
CA PRO A 63 0.12 10.87 0.38
C PRO A 63 -0.12 11.92 1.47
#